data_AF-A0A835R016-F1
#
_entry.id   AF-A0A835R016-F1
#
_cell.length_a   1.000
_cell.length_b   1.000
_cell.length_c   1.000
_cell.angle_alpha   90.00
_cell.angle_beta   90.00
_cell.angle_gamma   90.00
#
_symmetry.space_group_name_H-M   'P 1'
#
loop_
_entity.id
_entity.type
_entity.pdbx_description
1 polymer ?
#
loop_
_entity_poly.entity_id
_entity_poly.type
_entity_poly.pdbx_seq_one_letter_code
_entity_poly.pdbx_strand_id
1 'polypeptide(L)'
;MKQIIRQSDSANPLRKKGVSGTVRNCCFEADKQLQNLLLLSEFLWPALLLPVAGKKSYSEQDTSKMPLELANALSHEREPVDDPEIRKAVSGALYLIALQEAGRSALWSVNGPRILQLGYEDEEDPKVMEAYELIGSLLVSNARAEEPLDR
;
A
#
# COMPACT_ATOMS: atom_id res chain seq x y z
N MET A 1 4.56 2.03 -17.62
CA MET A 1 4.27 1.63 -16.22
C MET A 1 3.03 0.75 -16.09
N LYS A 2 1.85 1.18 -16.57
CA LYS A 2 0.58 0.40 -16.48
C LYS A 2 0.71 -1.08 -16.86
N GLN A 3 1.34 -1.41 -17.98
CA GLN A 3 1.52 -2.81 -18.43
C GLN A 3 2.38 -3.66 -17.47
N ILE A 4 3.36 -3.03 -16.81
CA ILE A 4 4.27 -3.71 -15.87
C ILE A 4 3.57 -3.92 -14.53
N ILE A 5 2.81 -2.93 -14.04
CA ILE A 5 2.07 -3.04 -12.78
C ILE A 5 1.11 -4.23 -12.79
N ARG A 6 0.45 -4.52 -13.93
CA ARG A 6 -0.40 -5.70 -14.12
C ARG A 6 0.33 -7.06 -14.09
N GLN A 7 1.61 -7.08 -13.73
CA GLN A 7 2.36 -8.31 -13.50
C GLN A 7 2.64 -8.52 -12.00
N SER A 8 2.12 -7.66 -11.11
CA SER A 8 2.21 -7.81 -9.65
C SER A 8 1.47 -9.05 -9.12
N ASP A 9 0.47 -9.52 -9.85
CA ASP A 9 -0.33 -10.72 -9.59
C ASP A 9 0.19 -11.96 -10.34
N SER A 10 1.34 -11.86 -11.02
CA SER A 10 1.87 -12.97 -11.82
C SER A 10 2.11 -14.22 -10.97
N ALA A 11 1.77 -15.39 -11.49
CA ALA A 11 2.14 -16.66 -10.85
C ALA A 11 3.67 -16.87 -10.75
N ASN A 12 4.47 -16.15 -11.56
CA ASN A 12 5.91 -16.25 -11.54
C ASN A 12 6.53 -15.34 -10.45
N PRO A 13 7.22 -15.89 -9.43
CA PRO A 13 7.79 -15.10 -8.34
C PRO A 13 8.83 -14.07 -8.79
N LEU A 14 9.66 -14.40 -9.80
CA LEU A 14 10.67 -13.48 -10.33
C LEU A 14 10.03 -12.26 -11.00
N ARG A 15 8.91 -12.46 -11.70
CA ARG A 15 8.15 -11.35 -12.30
C ARG A 15 7.58 -10.45 -11.22
N LYS A 16 6.93 -11.01 -10.20
CA LYS A 16 6.38 -10.24 -9.07
C LYS A 16 7.46 -9.39 -8.41
N LYS A 17 8.61 -10.00 -8.08
CA LYS A 17 9.75 -9.30 -7.47
C LYS A 17 10.30 -8.18 -8.36
N GLY A 18 10.48 -8.44 -9.66
CA GLY A 18 10.94 -7.43 -10.61
C GLY A 18 9.98 -6.25 -10.74
N VAL A 19 8.67 -6.52 -10.73
CA VAL A 19 7.61 -5.50 -10.79
C VAL A 19 7.63 -4.65 -9.52
N SER A 20 7.63 -5.27 -8.34
CA SER A 20 7.65 -4.53 -7.06
C SER A 20 8.90 -3.66 -6.92
N GLY A 21 10.07 -4.16 -7.33
CA GLY A 21 11.30 -3.36 -7.38
C GLY A 21 11.19 -2.19 -8.37
N THR A 22 10.61 -2.42 -9.55
CA THR A 22 10.40 -1.37 -10.56
C THR A 22 9.45 -0.29 -10.05
N VAL A 23 8.32 -0.67 -9.44
CA VAL A 23 7.35 0.28 -8.87
C VAL A 23 8.01 1.12 -7.77
N ARG A 24 8.72 0.48 -6.83
CA ARG A 24 9.50 1.20 -5.81
C ARG A 24 10.47 2.20 -6.42
N ASN A 25 11.20 1.79 -7.46
CA ASN A 25 12.17 2.66 -8.11
C ASN A 25 11.50 3.91 -8.71
N CYS A 26 10.32 3.76 -9.30
CA CYS A 26 9.57 4.91 -9.82
C CYS A 26 9.02 5.82 -8.73
N CYS A 27 8.77 5.30 -7.52
CA CYS A 27 8.35 6.11 -6.38
C CYS A 27 9.47 6.97 -5.78
N PHE A 28 10.75 6.80 -6.16
CA PHE A 28 11.83 7.69 -5.68
C PHE A 28 11.63 9.15 -6.09
N GLU A 29 10.96 9.39 -7.22
CA GLU A 29 10.64 10.74 -7.70
C GLU A 29 9.22 11.17 -7.30
N ALA A 30 8.62 10.56 -6.27
CA ALA A 30 7.26 10.88 -5.83
C ALA A 30 7.09 12.36 -5.48
N ASP A 31 8.12 13.04 -4.96
CA ASP A 31 8.13 14.48 -4.70
C ASP A 31 7.79 15.32 -5.95
N LYS A 32 8.16 14.86 -7.15
CA LYS A 32 7.96 15.56 -8.43
C LYS A 32 6.86 14.94 -9.29
N GLN A 33 6.65 13.63 -9.15
CA GLN A 33 5.86 12.82 -10.07
C GLN A 33 4.61 12.23 -9.41
N LEU A 34 4.26 12.64 -8.17
CA LEU A 34 3.11 12.10 -7.46
C LEU A 34 1.84 12.12 -8.30
N GLN A 35 1.53 13.23 -8.96
CA GLN A 35 0.34 13.33 -9.81
C GLN A 35 0.32 12.25 -10.90
N ASN A 36 1.47 12.02 -11.56
CA ASN A 36 1.60 10.99 -12.60
C ASN A 36 1.48 9.58 -12.03
N LEU A 37 1.95 9.34 -10.81
CA LEU A 37 1.74 8.06 -10.10
C LEU A 37 0.25 7.86 -9.77
N LEU A 38 -0.43 8.89 -9.27
CA LEU A 38 -1.84 8.84 -8.87
C LEU A 38 -2.80 8.71 -10.07
N LEU A 39 -2.40 9.15 -11.27
CA LEU A 39 -3.12 8.83 -12.52
C LEU A 39 -3.20 7.31 -12.79
N LEU A 40 -2.34 6.52 -12.16
CA LEU A 40 -2.33 5.06 -12.25
C LEU A 40 -2.91 4.38 -11.01
N SER A 41 -3.56 5.13 -10.10
CA SER A 41 -4.08 4.67 -8.81
C SER A 41 -4.88 3.38 -8.87
N GLU A 42 -5.73 3.23 -9.90
CA GLU A 42 -6.51 2.00 -10.16
C GLU A 42 -5.65 0.74 -10.12
N PHE A 43 -4.45 0.77 -10.71
CA PHE A 43 -3.52 -0.36 -10.75
C PHE A 43 -2.45 -0.29 -9.66
N LEU A 44 -2.04 0.93 -9.30
CA LEU A 44 -0.96 1.18 -8.36
C LEU A 44 -1.35 0.69 -6.96
N TRP A 45 -2.55 1.03 -6.49
CA TRP A 45 -2.97 0.68 -5.12
C TRP A 45 -3.08 -0.82 -4.91
N PRO A 46 -3.73 -1.62 -5.80
CA PRO A 46 -3.70 -3.08 -5.69
C PRO A 46 -2.28 -3.65 -5.67
N ALA A 47 -1.40 -3.18 -6.56
CA ALA A 47 -0.04 -3.68 -6.64
C ALA A 47 0.80 -3.37 -5.38
N LEU A 48 0.51 -2.27 -4.69
CA LEU A 48 1.22 -1.86 -3.47
C LEU A 48 0.60 -2.40 -2.19
N LEU A 49 -0.73 -2.43 -2.09
CA LEU A 49 -1.45 -2.73 -0.85
C LEU A 49 -1.77 -4.22 -0.68
N LEU A 50 -2.07 -4.96 -1.76
CA LEU A 50 -2.38 -6.38 -1.65
C LEU A 50 -1.25 -7.25 -1.09
N PRO A 51 0.05 -6.96 -1.35
CA PRO A 51 1.15 -7.72 -0.75
C PRO A 51 1.40 -7.42 0.73
N VAL A 52 0.87 -6.32 1.25
CA VAL A 52 1.04 -5.85 2.65
C VAL A 52 -0.29 -5.82 3.41
N ALA A 53 -1.33 -6.44 2.86
CA ALA A 53 -2.62 -6.60 3.51
C ALA A 53 -2.60 -7.82 4.45
N GLY A 54 -3.51 -7.82 5.42
CA GLY A 54 -3.72 -8.97 6.31
C GLY A 54 -4.23 -10.21 5.55
N LYS A 55 -4.07 -11.37 6.18
CA LYS A 55 -4.43 -12.69 5.61
C LYS A 55 -5.94 -12.92 5.62
N LYS A 56 -6.61 -12.43 6.67
CA LYS A 56 -8.07 -12.59 6.89
C LYS A 56 -8.87 -11.65 6.01
N SER A 57 -10.13 -12.03 5.75
CA SER A 57 -11.08 -11.14 5.07
C SER A 57 -11.36 -9.89 5.89
N TYR A 58 -11.45 -8.76 5.18
CA TYR A 58 -11.79 -7.47 5.74
C TYR A 58 -13.32 -7.35 5.91
N SER A 59 -13.75 -6.56 6.89
CA SER A 59 -15.18 -6.33 7.14
C SER A 59 -15.82 -5.52 5.99
N GLU A 60 -17.13 -5.66 5.79
CA GLU A 60 -17.87 -4.84 4.80
C GLU A 60 -17.74 -3.33 5.08
N GLN A 61 -17.62 -2.95 6.35
CA GLN A 61 -17.37 -1.56 6.74
C GLN A 61 -16.02 -1.05 6.26
N ASP A 62 -14.99 -1.91 6.24
CA ASP A 62 -13.67 -1.58 5.74
C ASP A 62 -13.64 -1.57 4.20
N THR A 63 -14.22 -2.59 3.56
CA THR A 63 -14.17 -2.75 2.09
C THR A 63 -15.05 -1.75 1.35
N SER A 64 -16.14 -1.25 1.96
CA SER A 64 -16.98 -0.19 1.38
C SER A 64 -16.26 1.15 1.18
N LYS A 65 -15.11 1.35 1.84
CA LYS A 65 -14.25 2.54 1.72
C LYS A 65 -13.09 2.35 0.74
N MET A 66 -12.97 1.18 0.12
CA MET A 66 -11.89 0.82 -0.78
C MET A 66 -12.34 0.92 -2.25
N PRO A 67 -11.42 1.20 -3.19
CA PRO A 67 -11.66 0.98 -4.61
C PRO A 67 -12.07 -0.46 -4.92
N LEU A 68 -12.87 -0.65 -5.97
CA LEU A 68 -13.48 -1.94 -6.32
C LEU A 68 -12.47 -3.10 -6.38
N GLU A 69 -11.30 -2.89 -6.99
CA GLU A 69 -10.28 -3.95 -7.11
C GLU A 69 -9.75 -4.41 -5.74
N LEU A 70 -9.50 -3.47 -4.82
CA LEU A 70 -9.07 -3.78 -3.45
C LEU A 70 -10.21 -4.40 -2.64
N ALA A 71 -11.41 -3.80 -2.71
CA ALA A 71 -12.58 -4.29 -1.98
C ALA A 71 -12.88 -5.74 -2.34
N ASN A 72 -12.91 -6.08 -3.63
CA ASN A 72 -13.17 -7.43 -4.09
C ASN A 72 -12.08 -8.40 -3.61
N ALA A 73 -10.81 -8.03 -3.73
CA ALA A 73 -9.72 -8.90 -3.31
C ALA A 73 -9.72 -9.12 -1.78
N LEU A 74 -9.93 -8.06 -1.00
CA LEU A 74 -9.84 -8.09 0.46
C LEU A 74 -11.12 -8.56 1.16
N SER A 75 -12.21 -8.75 0.43
CA SER A 75 -13.44 -9.37 0.96
C SER A 75 -13.32 -10.88 1.16
N HIS A 76 -12.23 -11.48 0.70
CA HIS A 76 -11.98 -12.92 0.81
C HIS A 76 -10.67 -13.17 1.57
N GLU A 77 -10.58 -14.34 2.20
CA GLU A 77 -9.30 -14.82 2.74
C GLU A 77 -8.31 -15.04 1.60
N ARG A 78 -7.05 -14.67 1.83
CA ARG A 78 -6.01 -14.69 0.80
C ARG A 78 -4.73 -15.32 1.32
N GLU A 79 -4.06 -16.03 0.43
CA GLU A 79 -2.69 -16.46 0.67
C GLU A 79 -1.76 -15.24 0.77
N PRO A 80 -0.90 -15.18 1.80
CA PRO A 80 0.06 -14.09 1.94
C PRO A 80 1.09 -14.12 0.80
N VAL A 81 1.73 -12.97 0.57
CA VAL A 81 2.91 -12.92 -0.29
C VAL A 81 4.11 -13.36 0.54
N ASP A 82 4.60 -14.58 0.36
CA ASP A 82 5.67 -15.16 1.21
C ASP A 82 7.01 -14.43 1.12
N ASP A 83 7.39 -13.92 -0.07
CA ASP A 83 8.71 -13.28 -0.27
C ASP A 83 8.78 -11.92 0.46
N PRO A 84 9.58 -11.80 1.55
CA PRO A 84 9.67 -10.57 2.31
C PRO A 84 10.32 -9.44 1.49
N GLU A 85 11.09 -9.74 0.45
CA GLU A 85 11.68 -8.71 -0.41
C GLU A 85 10.62 -8.02 -1.28
N ILE A 86 9.54 -8.73 -1.64
CA ILE A 86 8.38 -8.11 -2.30
C ILE A 86 7.70 -7.15 -1.32
N ARG A 87 7.43 -7.60 -0.09
CA ARG A 87 6.78 -6.78 0.94
C ARG A 87 7.62 -5.54 1.28
N LYS A 88 8.94 -5.68 1.48
CA LYS A 88 9.88 -4.55 1.65
C LYS A 88 9.85 -3.58 0.47
N ALA A 89 9.83 -4.09 -0.76
CA ALA A 89 9.82 -3.24 -1.93
C ALA A 89 8.54 -2.39 -2.00
N VAL A 90 7.37 -2.98 -1.78
CA VAL A 90 6.11 -2.23 -1.82
C VAL A 90 5.93 -1.33 -0.61
N SER A 91 6.37 -1.73 0.59
CA SER A 91 6.38 -0.84 1.77
C SER A 91 7.29 0.37 1.54
N GLY A 92 8.46 0.17 0.93
CA GLY A 92 9.33 1.27 0.53
C GLY A 92 8.68 2.23 -0.46
N ALA A 93 7.90 1.72 -1.41
CA ALA A 93 7.14 2.54 -2.35
C ALA A 93 6.03 3.34 -1.64
N LEU A 94 5.27 2.69 -0.75
CA LEU A 94 4.23 3.32 0.06
C LEU A 94 4.80 4.41 0.96
N TYR A 95 5.96 4.18 1.58
CA TYR A 95 6.67 5.20 2.37
C TYR A 95 7.01 6.44 1.53
N LEU A 96 7.58 6.25 0.34
CA LEU A 96 7.95 7.36 -0.54
C LEU A 96 6.74 8.19 -0.99
N ILE A 97 5.60 7.53 -1.24
CA ILE A 97 4.33 8.20 -1.52
C ILE A 97 3.83 8.94 -0.27
N ALA A 98 3.84 8.30 0.90
CA ALA A 98 3.36 8.86 2.17
C ALA A 98 4.23 9.98 2.75
N LEU A 99 5.47 10.16 2.29
CA LEU A 99 6.26 11.35 2.59
C LEU A 99 5.57 12.62 2.08
N GLN A 100 4.84 12.52 0.98
CA GLN A 100 4.10 13.64 0.38
C GLN A 100 2.72 13.76 1.02
N GLU A 101 2.28 14.98 1.32
CA GLU A 101 0.96 15.24 1.93
C GLU A 101 -0.19 14.71 1.07
N ALA A 102 -0.22 15.10 -0.21
CA ALA A 102 -1.21 14.58 -1.15
C ALA A 102 -1.13 13.05 -1.33
N GLY A 103 0.04 12.45 -1.10
CA GLY A 103 0.22 11.01 -1.14
C GLY A 103 -0.42 10.33 0.07
N ARG A 104 -0.31 10.92 1.27
CA ARG A 104 -1.03 10.47 2.46
C ARG A 104 -2.53 10.59 2.28
N SER A 105 -3.03 11.73 1.81
CA SER A 105 -4.47 11.91 1.55
C SER A 105 -5.00 10.89 0.54
N ALA A 106 -4.23 10.60 -0.51
CA ALA A 106 -4.60 9.56 -1.49
C ALA A 106 -4.54 8.13 -0.92
N LEU A 107 -3.64 7.85 0.03
CA LEU A 107 -3.60 6.57 0.72
C LEU A 107 -4.79 6.42 1.70
N TRP A 108 -5.18 7.50 2.37
CA TRP A 108 -6.37 7.54 3.24
C TRP A 108 -7.67 7.31 2.46
N SER A 109 -7.79 7.88 1.26
CA SER A 109 -9.00 7.75 0.43
C SER A 109 -9.27 6.32 -0.07
N VAL A 110 -8.29 5.42 0.04
CA VAL A 110 -8.43 4.00 -0.32
C VAL A 110 -8.43 3.06 0.88
N ASN A 111 -8.65 3.59 2.09
CA ASN A 111 -8.58 2.87 3.36
C ASN A 111 -7.20 2.21 3.62
N GLY A 112 -6.13 2.78 3.04
CA GLY A 112 -4.76 2.28 3.15
C GLY A 112 -4.24 2.11 4.59
N PRO A 113 -4.49 3.05 5.53
CA PRO A 113 -4.06 2.87 6.93
C PRO A 113 -4.63 1.61 7.58
N ARG A 114 -5.90 1.29 7.31
CA ARG A 114 -6.54 0.07 7.85
C ARG A 114 -5.95 -1.18 7.23
N ILE A 115 -5.64 -1.15 5.93
CA ILE A 115 -4.97 -2.26 5.24
C ILE A 115 -3.62 -2.53 5.87
N LEU A 116 -2.81 -1.48 6.06
CA LEU A 116 -1.49 -1.57 6.67
C LEU A 116 -1.53 -2.04 8.12
N GLN A 117 -2.51 -1.57 8.91
CA GLN A 117 -2.68 -1.99 10.30
C GLN A 117 -2.89 -3.51 10.40
N LEU A 118 -3.84 -4.07 9.66
CA LEU A 118 -4.10 -5.51 9.68
C LEU A 118 -2.95 -6.32 9.09
N GLY A 119 -2.27 -5.77 8.07
CA GLY A 119 -1.05 -6.39 7.53
C GLY A 119 0.08 -6.48 8.55
N TYR A 120 0.28 -5.42 9.34
CA TYR A 120 1.27 -5.40 10.41
C TYR A 120 0.98 -6.42 11.51
N GLU A 121 -0.30 -6.65 11.85
CA GLU A 121 -0.70 -7.66 12.85
C GLU A 121 -0.30 -9.09 12.44
N ASP A 122 -0.19 -9.37 11.14
CA ASP A 122 0.17 -10.68 10.57
C ASP A 122 1.66 -10.79 10.17
N GLU A 123 2.46 -9.72 10.31
CA GLU A 123 3.84 -9.65 9.84
C GLU A 123 4.84 -10.20 10.88
N GLU A 124 5.81 -10.97 10.41
CA GLU A 124 6.81 -11.64 11.25
C GLU A 124 8.26 -11.26 10.86
N ASP A 125 8.50 -10.74 9.65
CA ASP A 125 9.84 -10.28 9.23
C ASP A 125 10.15 -8.91 9.88
N PRO A 126 11.18 -8.81 10.75
CA PRO A 126 11.45 -7.58 11.49
C PRO A 126 11.73 -6.36 10.62
N LYS A 127 12.30 -6.56 9.43
CA LYS A 127 12.61 -5.45 8.51
C LYS A 127 11.36 -4.96 7.79
N VAL A 128 10.39 -5.85 7.54
CA VAL A 128 9.10 -5.43 6.99
C VAL A 128 8.31 -4.68 8.07
N MET A 129 8.32 -5.16 9.31
CA MET A 129 7.70 -4.47 10.46
C MET A 129 8.22 -3.04 10.61
N GLU A 130 9.54 -2.83 10.58
CA GLU A 130 10.14 -1.49 10.61
C GLU A 130 9.58 -0.59 9.48
N ALA A 131 9.40 -1.14 8.27
CA ALA A 131 8.81 -0.40 7.16
C ALA A 131 7.34 -0.01 7.41
N TYR A 132 6.53 -0.89 8.02
CA TYR A 132 5.17 -0.55 8.45
C TYR A 132 5.17 0.57 9.48
N GLU A 133 6.04 0.49 10.50
CA GLU A 133 6.14 1.50 11.55
C GLU A 133 6.51 2.89 10.99
N LEU A 134 7.46 2.92 10.05
CA LEU A 134 7.84 4.16 9.35
C LEU A 134 6.64 4.77 8.61
N ILE A 135 5.87 3.98 7.86
CA ILE A 135 4.68 4.46 7.16
C ILE A 135 3.61 4.92 8.17
N GLY A 136 3.37 4.12 9.22
CA GLY A 136 2.40 4.42 10.27
C GLY A 136 2.68 5.75 10.98
N SER A 137 3.95 6.05 11.26
CA SER A 137 4.35 7.32 11.88
C SER A 137 3.95 8.55 11.05
N LEU A 138 4.03 8.44 9.72
CA LEU A 138 3.62 9.48 8.78
C LEU A 138 2.10 9.64 8.75
N LEU A 139 1.35 8.54 8.86
CA LEU A 139 -0.12 8.56 8.79
C LEU A 139 -0.76 9.10 10.07
N VAL A 140 -0.18 8.78 11.24
CA VAL A 140 -0.63 9.35 12.52
C VAL A 140 -0.40 10.87 12.56
N SER A 141 0.70 11.34 11.97
CA SER A 141 0.99 12.77 11.87
C SER A 141 -0.04 13.52 11.01
N ASN A 142 -0.58 12.86 9.97
CA ASN A 142 -1.64 13.41 9.13
C ASN A 142 -3.00 13.48 9.85
N ALA A 143 -3.37 12.42 10.58
CA ALA A 143 -4.62 12.39 11.33
C ALA A 143 -4.71 13.52 12.38
N ARG A 144 -3.58 13.86 13.02
CA ARG A 144 -3.50 14.99 13.97
C ARG A 144 -3.59 16.37 13.33
N ALA A 145 -3.34 16.49 12.02
CA ALA A 145 -3.51 17.73 11.28
C ALA A 145 -4.96 17.93 10.79
N GLU A 146 -5.73 16.85 10.69
CA GLU A 146 -7.13 16.84 10.25
C GLU A 146 -8.15 16.87 11.41
N GLU A 147 -7.71 16.80 12.67
CA GLU A 147 -8.59 17.07 13.82
C GLU A 147 -9.04 18.54 13.77
N PRO A 148 -10.35 18.83 13.67
CA PRO A 148 -10.83 20.19 13.83
C PRO A 148 -10.43 20.68 15.20
N LEU A 149 -9.83 21.88 15.27
CA LEU A 149 -9.78 22.66 16.50
C LEU A 149 -11.24 22.98 16.88
N ASP A 150 -11.89 22.07 17.61
CA ASP A 150 -13.11 22.38 18.32
C ASP A 150 -12.75 23.43 19.38
N ARG A 151 -13.06 24.69 19.06
CA ARG A 151 -13.13 25.84 19.97
C ARG A 151 -14.46 26.53 19.75
#